data_AF-A0A7J2H6I3-F1
#
_entry.id   AF-A0A7J2H6I3-F1
#
_cell.length_a   1.000
_cell.length_b   1.000
_cell.length_c   1.000
_cell.angle_alpha   90.00
_cell.angle_beta   90.00
_cell.angle_gamma   90.00
#
_symmetry.space_group_name_H-M   'P 1'
#
loop_
_entity.id
_entity.type
_entity.pdbx_description
1 polymer ?
#
loop_
_entity_poly.entity_id
_entity_poly.type
_entity_poly.pdbx_seq_one_letter_code
_entity_poly.pdbx_strand_id
1 'polypeptide(L)'
;MRETTYITDTTPIVTGTLKEALAAGKLVGRLVIHSIIISYFERLAREGSNRGLVGLRELKHIREIADSISDKLYIEYVRDLPEGYRWARDSSPDELVRELAVDLGAVLITSDPINAEAARSVGL
;
A
#
# COMPACT_ATOMS: atom_id res chain seq x y z
N MET A 1 8.69 -22.73 -2.17
CA MET A 1 8.36 -21.77 -1.09
C MET A 1 7.09 -21.03 -1.50
N ARG A 2 6.19 -20.73 -0.56
CA ARG A 2 5.05 -19.86 -0.87
C ARG A 2 5.57 -18.44 -1.09
N GLU A 3 5.05 -17.77 -2.11
CA GLU A 3 5.33 -16.36 -2.37
C GLU A 3 4.80 -15.50 -1.21
N THR A 4 5.63 -14.58 -0.70
CA THR A 4 5.19 -13.61 0.32
C THR A 4 4.32 -12.54 -0.35
N THR A 5 3.13 -12.31 0.22
CA THR A 5 2.28 -11.19 -0.18
C THR A 5 2.53 -10.02 0.76
N TYR A 6 2.78 -8.85 0.19
CA TYR A 6 2.87 -7.58 0.89
C TYR A 6 1.70 -6.70 0.48
N ILE A 7 1.24 -5.83 1.36
CA ILE A 7 0.29 -4.77 1.04
C ILE A 7 0.76 -3.48 1.73
N THR A 8 0.66 -2.34 1.05
CA THR A 8 1.11 -1.05 1.61
C THR A 8 -0.07 -0.14 1.92
N ASP A 9 0.10 0.71 2.94
CA ASP A 9 -0.78 1.87 3.17
C ASP A 9 -0.24 3.15 2.51
N THR A 10 -0.87 4.30 2.75
CA THR A 10 -0.49 5.57 2.13
C THR A 10 0.85 6.13 2.60
N THR A 11 1.33 5.76 3.78
CA THR A 11 2.47 6.41 4.44
C THR A 11 3.84 5.98 3.90
N PRO A 12 4.14 4.70 3.62
CA PRO A 12 5.40 4.31 2.96
C PRO A 12 5.57 4.90 1.56
N ILE A 13 4.45 5.15 0.88
CA ILE A 13 4.45 5.77 -0.44
C ILE A 13 4.88 7.23 -0.32
N VAL A 14 4.22 8.00 0.54
CA VAL A 14 4.51 9.45 0.70
C VAL A 14 5.88 9.69 1.32
N THR A 15 6.29 8.85 2.27
CA THR A 15 7.59 8.97 2.96
C THR A 15 8.75 8.42 2.13
N GLY A 16 8.48 7.67 1.06
CA GLY A 16 9.50 7.06 0.21
C GLY A 16 10.15 5.79 0.78
N THR A 17 9.77 5.36 1.99
CA THR A 17 10.39 4.18 2.63
C THR A 17 10.10 2.88 1.86
N LEU A 18 8.94 2.77 1.20
CA LEU A 18 8.63 1.62 0.33
C LEU A 18 9.58 1.59 -0.88
N LYS A 19 9.79 2.74 -1.51
CA LYS A 19 10.73 2.90 -2.62
C LYS A 19 12.15 2.50 -2.22
N GLU A 20 12.60 2.95 -1.04
CA GLU A 20 13.91 2.59 -0.48
C GLU A 20 14.02 1.09 -0.21
N ALA A 21 12.97 0.47 0.35
CA ALA A 21 12.94 -0.97 0.60
C ALA A 21 13.01 -1.80 -0.68
N LEU A 22 12.31 -1.38 -1.74
CA LEU A 22 12.36 -1.99 -3.07
C LEU A 22 13.75 -1.86 -3.69
N ALA A 23 14.32 -0.64 -3.69
CA ALA A 23 15.66 -0.39 -4.23
C ALA A 23 16.77 -1.17 -3.50
N ALA A 24 16.60 -1.39 -2.19
CA ALA A 24 17.51 -2.20 -1.38
C ALA A 24 17.29 -3.72 -1.53
N GLY A 25 16.31 -4.17 -2.31
CA GLY A 25 16.02 -5.60 -2.50
C GLY A 25 15.50 -6.30 -1.24
N LYS A 26 14.85 -5.57 -0.32
CA LYS A 26 14.34 -6.12 0.95
C LYS A 26 13.04 -6.90 0.81
N LEU A 27 12.37 -6.76 -0.33
CA LEU A 27 11.07 -7.36 -0.61
C LEU A 27 11.19 -8.33 -1.79
N VAL A 28 10.66 -9.54 -1.61
CA VAL A 28 10.64 -10.61 -2.64
C VAL A 28 9.26 -11.26 -2.63
N GLY A 29 8.57 -11.27 -3.76
CA GLY A 29 7.22 -11.81 -3.93
C GLY A 29 6.25 -10.81 -4.55
N ARG A 30 5.05 -10.67 -3.98
CA ARG A 30 4.00 -9.85 -4.57
C ARG A 30 3.68 -8.64 -3.71
N LEU A 31 3.65 -7.44 -4.31
CA LEU A 31 3.23 -6.20 -3.66
C LEU A 31 1.83 -5.79 -4.13
N VAL A 32 0.86 -5.84 -3.23
CA VAL A 32 -0.53 -5.43 -3.46
C VAL A 32 -0.66 -3.93 -3.21
N ILE A 33 -1.24 -3.23 -4.18
CA ILE A 33 -1.64 -1.83 -4.06
C ILE A 33 -3.13 -1.73 -4.34
N HIS A 34 -3.93 -1.46 -3.31
CA HIS A 34 -5.36 -1.28 -3.48
C HIS A 34 -5.66 0.04 -4.22
N SER A 35 -6.59 0.02 -5.18
CA SER A 35 -6.90 1.19 -6.03
C SER A 35 -7.37 2.41 -5.25
N ILE A 36 -7.87 2.20 -4.02
CA ILE A 36 -8.32 3.27 -3.14
C ILE A 36 -7.21 4.25 -2.74
N ILE A 37 -5.96 3.77 -2.64
CA ILE A 37 -4.81 4.62 -2.36
C ILE A 37 -4.59 5.59 -3.52
N ILE A 38 -4.76 5.11 -4.76
CA ILE A 38 -4.65 5.92 -5.97
C ILE A 38 -5.75 6.99 -5.97
N SER A 39 -7.00 6.58 -5.73
CA SER A 39 -8.14 7.50 -5.65
C SER A 39 -7.99 8.54 -4.53
N TYR A 40 -7.42 8.13 -3.39
CA TYR A 40 -7.13 9.02 -2.27
C TYR A 40 -6.12 10.11 -2.66
N PHE A 41 -4.98 9.74 -3.27
CA PHE A 41 -3.99 10.72 -3.72
C PHE A 41 -4.50 11.59 -4.86
N GLU A 42 -5.27 11.04 -5.79
CA GLU A 42 -5.90 11.81 -6.86
C GLU A 42 -6.85 12.87 -6.30
N ARG A 43 -7.73 12.49 -5.37
CA ARG A 43 -8.65 13.42 -4.70
C ARG A 43 -7.89 14.55 -4.03
N LEU A 44 -6.88 14.22 -3.21
CA LEU A 44 -6.03 15.21 -2.55
C LEU A 44 -5.35 16.16 -3.55
N ALA A 45 -4.82 15.63 -4.66
CA ALA A 45 -4.18 16.44 -5.69
C ALA A 45 -5.17 17.42 -6.35
N ARG A 46 -6.40 16.96 -6.63
CA ARG A 46 -7.48 17.80 -7.18
C ARG A 46 -7.96 18.88 -6.20
N GLU A 47 -7.87 18.61 -4.89
CA GLU A 47 -8.12 19.57 -3.82
C GLU A 47 -6.96 20.56 -3.60
N GLY A 48 -5.88 20.47 -4.39
CA GLY A 48 -4.71 21.35 -4.30
C GLY A 48 -3.66 20.93 -3.26
N SER A 49 -3.80 19.73 -2.67
CA SER A 49 -2.83 19.21 -1.71
C SER A 49 -1.58 18.69 -2.41
N ASN A 50 -0.42 19.27 -2.06
CA ASN A 50 0.89 18.79 -2.52
C ASN A 50 1.11 17.30 -2.15
N ARG A 51 0.56 16.84 -1.02
CA ARG A 51 0.66 15.44 -0.59
C ARG A 51 0.04 14.49 -1.61
N GLY A 52 -1.07 14.88 -2.25
CA GLY A 52 -1.70 14.08 -3.31
C GLY A 52 -0.80 13.96 -4.53
N LEU A 53 -0.24 15.08 -5.01
CA LEU A 53 0.67 15.08 -6.16
C LEU A 53 1.96 14.29 -5.89
N VAL A 54 2.53 14.43 -4.69
CA VAL A 54 3.69 13.63 -4.25
C VAL A 54 3.35 12.14 -4.23
N GLY A 55 2.22 11.75 -3.64
CA GLY A 55 1.79 10.35 -3.59
C GLY A 55 1.65 9.71 -4.98
N LEU A 56 1.05 10.42 -5.95
CA LEU A 56 0.95 9.94 -7.33
C LEU A 56 2.32 9.79 -8.02
N ARG A 57 3.25 10.72 -7.78
CA ARG A 57 4.62 10.65 -8.31
C ARG A 57 5.40 9.48 -7.72
N GLU A 58 5.28 9.27 -6.41
CA GLU A 58 5.94 8.14 -5.73
C GLU A 58 5.38 6.79 -6.19
N LEU A 59 4.05 6.67 -6.39
CA LEU A 59 3.44 5.47 -6.98
C LEU A 59 4.01 5.16 -8.37
N LYS A 60 4.24 6.18 -9.19
CA LYS A 60 4.87 6.01 -10.51
C LYS A 60 6.31 5.48 -10.37
N HIS A 61 7.13 6.06 -9.49
CA HIS A 61 8.50 5.59 -9.27
C HIS A 61 8.55 4.17 -8.69
N ILE A 62 7.64 3.85 -7.77
CA ILE A 62 7.50 2.49 -7.20
C ILE A 62 7.22 1.48 -8.32
N ARG A 63 6.34 1.82 -9.27
CA ARG A 63 6.08 0.97 -10.44
C ARG A 63 7.31 0.77 -11.30
N GLU A 64 8.02 1.85 -11.64
CA GLU A 64 9.25 1.79 -12.45
C GLU A 64 10.33 0.90 -11.80
N ILE A 65 10.51 0.99 -10.48
CA ILE A 65 11.44 0.15 -9.76
C ILE A 65 10.98 -1.31 -9.78
N ALA A 66 9.72 -1.59 -9.47
CA ALA A 66 9.18 -2.95 -9.51
C ALA A 66 9.31 -3.59 -10.91
N ASP A 67 9.09 -2.82 -11.98
CA ASP A 67 9.30 -3.28 -13.36
C ASP A 67 10.75 -3.70 -13.61
N SER A 68 11.71 -2.93 -13.08
CA SER A 68 13.14 -3.23 -13.20
C SER A 68 13.61 -4.47 -12.41
N ILE A 69 12.83 -4.94 -11.43
CA ILE A 69 13.12 -6.10 -10.57
C ILE A 69 12.00 -7.16 -10.65
N SER A 70 11.31 -7.23 -11.78
CA SER A 70 10.10 -8.07 -11.96
C SER A 70 10.33 -9.58 -11.79
N ASP A 71 11.58 -10.04 -11.81
CA ASP A 71 11.99 -11.40 -11.47
C ASP A 71 11.94 -11.69 -9.95
N LYS A 72 12.00 -10.64 -9.12
CA LYS A 72 11.99 -10.73 -7.65
C LYS A 72 10.68 -10.25 -7.05
N LEU A 73 10.10 -9.19 -7.61
CA LEU A 73 8.88 -8.60 -7.10
C LEU A 73 8.04 -7.99 -8.21
N TYR A 74 6.73 -8.26 -8.19
CA TYR A 74 5.75 -7.60 -9.06
C TYR A 74 4.64 -6.93 -8.24
N ILE A 75 4.04 -5.90 -8.84
CA ILE A 75 2.91 -5.19 -8.26
C ILE A 75 1.60 -5.75 -8.83
N GLU A 76 0.67 -6.09 -7.94
CA GLU A 76 -0.72 -6.37 -8.26
C GLU A 76 -1.62 -5.23 -7.77
N TYR A 77 -2.47 -4.72 -8.66
CA TYR A 77 -3.48 -3.73 -8.30
C TYR A 77 -4.83 -4.41 -8.08
N VAL A 78 -5.40 -4.23 -6.89
CA VAL A 78 -6.66 -4.85 -6.49
C VAL A 78 -7.74 -3.79 -6.21
N ARG A 79 -9.00 -4.22 -6.28
CA ARG A 79 -10.18 -3.38 -5.99
C ARG A 79 -11.14 -4.04 -5.01
N ASP A 80 -10.83 -5.27 -4.60
CA ASP A 80 -11.68 -6.06 -3.73
C ASP A 80 -11.71 -5.45 -2.33
N LEU A 81 -12.92 -5.39 -1.78
CA LEU A 81 -13.11 -4.99 -0.40
C LEU A 81 -12.85 -6.21 0.51
N PRO A 82 -12.36 -5.97 1.74
CA PRO A 82 -12.29 -7.02 2.75
C PRO A 82 -13.67 -7.65 3.01
N GLU A 83 -13.69 -8.90 3.45
CA GLU A 83 -14.92 -9.64 3.73
C GLU A 83 -15.78 -8.91 4.78
N GLY A 84 -17.04 -8.67 4.46
CA GLY A 84 -17.97 -7.96 5.35
C GLY A 84 -17.70 -6.45 5.50
N TYR A 85 -16.69 -5.90 4.82
CA TYR A 85 -16.33 -4.49 4.93
C TYR A 85 -17.42 -3.59 4.35
N ARG A 86 -17.95 -2.67 5.17
CA ARG A 86 -18.93 -1.67 4.75
C ARG A 86 -18.25 -0.32 4.56
N TRP A 87 -17.94 -0.01 3.30
CA TRP A 87 -17.31 1.25 2.95
C TRP A 87 -18.18 2.47 3.27
N ALA A 88 -17.63 3.44 4.00
CA ALA A 88 -18.23 4.75 4.20
C ALA A 88 -17.44 5.82 3.41
N ARG A 89 -18.09 6.94 3.08
CA ARG A 89 -17.46 8.01 2.27
C ARG A 89 -16.14 8.52 2.85
N ASP A 90 -16.01 8.51 4.18
CA ASP A 90 -14.86 9.03 4.92
C ASP A 90 -13.99 7.91 5.52
N SER A 91 -14.18 6.66 5.09
CA SER A 91 -13.35 5.54 5.54
C SER A 91 -11.89 5.79 5.16
N SER A 92 -10.97 5.47 6.07
CA SER A 92 -9.55 5.63 5.82
C SER A 92 -9.07 4.59 4.81
N PRO A 93 -8.31 4.97 3.75
CA PRO A 93 -7.67 3.99 2.89
C PRO A 93 -6.72 3.08 3.68
N ASP A 94 -6.08 3.61 4.74
CA ASP A 94 -5.11 2.87 5.56
C ASP A 94 -5.80 1.80 6.43
N GLU A 95 -7.05 2.05 6.85
CA GLU A 95 -7.88 1.06 7.54
C GLU A 95 -8.29 -0.07 6.60
N LEU A 96 -8.84 0.26 5.42
CA LEU A 96 -9.28 -0.75 4.47
C LEU A 96 -8.16 -1.70 4.07
N VAL A 97 -6.96 -1.17 3.79
CA VAL A 97 -5.82 -2.02 3.39
C VAL A 97 -5.30 -2.87 4.54
N ARG A 98 -5.44 -2.43 5.80
CA ARG A 98 -5.11 -3.25 6.96
C ARG A 98 -6.08 -4.41 7.09
N GLU A 99 -7.39 -4.17 6.96
CA GLU A 99 -8.38 -5.26 6.95
C GLU A 99 -8.14 -6.22 5.77
N LEU A 100 -7.82 -5.68 4.59
CA LEU A 100 -7.49 -6.51 3.42
C LEU A 100 -6.20 -7.32 3.63
N ALA A 101 -5.25 -6.81 4.42
CA ALA A 101 -4.05 -7.54 4.77
C ALA A 101 -4.37 -8.80 5.59
N VAL A 102 -5.34 -8.71 6.51
CA VAL A 102 -5.81 -9.86 7.30
C VAL A 102 -6.40 -10.93 6.38
N ASP A 103 -7.32 -10.54 5.50
CA ASP A 103 -7.99 -11.46 4.57
C ASP A 103 -7.03 -12.15 3.60
N LEU A 104 -6.03 -11.42 3.12
CA LEU A 104 -5.03 -11.95 2.20
C LEU A 104 -3.91 -12.75 2.90
N GLY A 105 -3.83 -12.72 4.23
CA GLY A 105 -2.66 -13.21 4.98
C GLY A 105 -1.37 -12.51 4.55
N ALA A 106 -1.45 -11.20 4.28
CA ALA A 106 -0.35 -10.39 3.76
C ALA A 106 0.44 -9.67 4.86
N VAL A 107 1.70 -9.35 4.57
CA VAL A 107 2.51 -8.47 5.41
C VAL A 107 2.15 -7.01 5.12
N LEU A 108 1.63 -6.30 6.13
CA LEU A 108 1.37 -4.86 6.02
C LEU A 108 2.67 -4.07 6.06
N ILE A 109 2.91 -3.24 5.04
CA ILE A 109 3.97 -2.24 4.99
C ILE A 109 3.36 -0.89 5.39
N THR A 110 3.82 -0.32 6.50
CA THR A 110 3.38 0.98 7.00
C THR A 110 4.55 1.78 7.58
N SER A 111 4.53 3.10 7.40
CA SER A 111 5.42 4.05 8.08
C SER A 111 4.70 4.77 9.22
N ASP A 112 3.43 4.45 9.47
CA ASP A 112 2.63 5.01 10.56
C ASP A 112 2.71 4.08 11.80
N PRO A 113 3.33 4.53 12.91
CA PRO A 113 3.41 3.72 14.12
C PRO A 113 2.02 3.43 14.72
N ILE A 114 1.01 4.28 14.49
CA ILE A 114 -0.35 4.04 14.96
C ILE A 114 -0.99 2.92 14.16
N ASN A 115 -0.89 2.96 12.82
CA ASN A 115 -1.40 1.87 11.98
C ASN A 115 -0.67 0.55 12.23
N ALA A 116 0.64 0.60 12.49
CA ALA A 116 1.42 -0.58 12.86
C ALA A 116 0.90 -1.23 14.16
N GLU A 117 0.54 -0.43 15.16
CA GLU A 117 -0.01 -0.93 16.42
C GLU A 117 -1.45 -1.46 16.24
N ALA A 118 -2.26 -0.79 15.42
CA ALA A 118 -3.58 -1.28 15.05
C ALA A 118 -3.52 -2.61 14.28
N ALA A 119 -2.54 -2.79 13.40
CA ALA A 119 -2.32 -4.05 12.69
C ALA A 119 -1.93 -5.18 13.65
N ARG A 120 -1.03 -4.91 14.59
CA ARG A 120 -0.65 -5.87 15.63
C ARG A 120 -1.83 -6.31 16.49
N SER A 121 -2.78 -5.41 16.80
CA SER A 121 -3.93 -5.75 17.64
C SER A 121 -4.92 -6.71 16.97
N VAL A 122 -4.94 -6.77 15.63
CA VAL A 122 -5.77 -7.70 14.83
C VAL A 122 -5.00 -8.94 14.35
N GLY A 123 -3.74 -9.10 14.76
CA GLY A 123 -2.95 -10.30 14.49
C GLY A 123 -2.07 -10.25 13.22
N LEU A 124 -1.77 -9.06 12.72
CA LEU A 124 -0.78 -8.82 11.66
C LEU A 124 0.63 -8.59 12.21
#